data_AF-W0V805-F1
#
_entry.id   AF-W0V805-F1
#
_cell.length_a   1.000
_cell.length_b   1.000
_cell.length_c   1.000
_cell.angle_alpha   90.00
_cell.angle_beta   90.00
_cell.angle_gamma   90.00
#
_symmetry.space_group_name_H-M   'P 1'
#
loop_
_entity.id
_entity.type
_entity.pdbx_description
1 polymer ?
#
loop_
_entity_poly.entity_id
_entity_poly.type
_entity_poly.pdbx_seq_one_letter_code
_entity_poly.pdbx_strand_id
1 'polypeptide(L)' 'MAKVNAADVLRQELAKPSYVPEAIALGVNTDAYQPCEWSLKITRSVLEVLHECEHPVGLITKSSLIERDIDLLSDIST' A
#
# COMPACT_ATOMS: atom_id res chain seq x y z
N MET A 1 9.50 -11.39 -9.10
CA MET A 1 9.52 -10.11 -9.86
C MET A 1 8.68 -9.10 -9.11
N ALA A 2 9.16 -7.87 -8.97
CA ALA A 2 8.42 -6.81 -8.29
C ALA A 2 7.36 -6.19 -9.21
N LYS A 3 6.14 -5.95 -8.70
CA LYS A 3 5.03 -5.34 -9.45
C LYS A 3 5.15 -3.81 -9.43
N VAL A 4 6.09 -3.27 -10.20
CA VAL A 4 6.42 -1.83 -10.17
C VAL A 4 5.26 -0.89 -10.53
N ASN A 5 4.26 -1.38 -11.28
CA ASN A 5 3.07 -0.64 -11.68
C ASN A 5 1.87 -0.82 -10.74
N ALA A 6 2.09 -1.33 -9.52
CA ALA A 6 1.01 -1.65 -8.59
C ALA A 6 0.15 -0.43 -8.23
N ALA A 7 0.75 0.74 -8.01
CA ALA A 7 0.03 1.96 -7.66
C ALA A 7 -0.89 2.44 -8.79
N ASP A 8 -0.43 2.38 -10.04
CA ASP A 8 -1.23 2.80 -11.20
C ASP A 8 -2.44 1.89 -11.40
N VAL A 9 -2.22 0.56 -11.31
CA VAL A 9 -3.31 -0.42 -11.41
C VAL A 9 -4.29 -0.22 -10.27
N LEU A 10 -3.81 -0.03 -9.04
CA LEU A 10 -4.68 0.19 -7.88
C LEU A 10 -5.54 1.44 -8.08
N ARG A 11 -4.95 2.56 -8.50
CA ARG A 11 -5.71 3.81 -8.76
C ARG A 11 -6.80 3.59 -9.81
N GLN A 12 -6.52 2.83 -10.87
CA GLN A 12 -7.52 2.50 -11.89
C GLN A 12 -8.64 1.61 -11.36
N GLU A 13 -8.32 0.64 -10.49
CA GLU A 13 -9.32 -0.23 -9.87
C GLU A 13 -10.23 0.52 -8.90
N LEU A 14 -9.67 1.36 -8.03
CA LEU A 14 -10.43 2.16 -7.07
C LEU A 14 -11.32 3.22 -7.74
N ALA A 15 -10.94 3.71 -8.92
CA ALA A 15 -11.72 4.70 -9.67
C ALA A 15 -12.97 4.13 -10.37
N LYS A 16 -13.19 2.80 -10.35
CA LYS A 16 -14.36 2.20 -11.00
C LYS A 16 -15.64 2.57 -10.25
N PRO A 17 -16.72 2.99 -10.93
CA PRO A 17 -17.98 3.33 -10.27
C PRO A 17 -18.66 2.15 -9.60
N SER A 18 -18.29 0.92 -9.97
CA SER A 18 -18.75 -0.32 -9.35
C SER A 18 -17.89 -0.77 -8.16
N TYR A 19 -16.83 -0.04 -7.83
CA TYR A 19 -15.94 -0.42 -6.74
C TYR A 19 -16.67 -0.25 -5.40
N VAL A 20 -16.58 -1.28 -4.56
CA VAL A 20 -17.12 -1.26 -3.20
C VAL A 20 -15.93 -1.30 -2.26
N PRO A 21 -15.71 -0.25 -1.44
CA PRO A 21 -14.59 -0.22 -0.50
C PRO A 21 -14.63 -1.38 0.50
N GLU A 22 -13.53 -2.12 0.58
CA GLU A 22 -13.31 -3.19 1.55
C GLU A 22 -11.85 -3.15 2.01
N ALA A 23 -11.57 -3.37 3.29
CA ALA A 23 -10.21 -3.26 3.83
C ALA A 23 -9.20 -4.12 3.05
N ILE A 24 -8.14 -3.48 2.55
CA ILE A 24 -7.07 -4.16 1.80
C ILE A 24 -5.98 -4.61 2.77
N ALA A 25 -5.58 -5.88 2.69
CA ALA A 25 -4.48 -6.42 3.49
C ALA A 25 -3.19 -6.54 2.66
N LEU A 26 -2.15 -5.81 3.05
CA LEU A 26 -0.81 -5.88 2.47
C LEU A 26 0.08 -6.81 3.31
N GLY A 27 0.94 -7.59 2.63
CA GLY A 27 1.90 -8.48 3.32
C GLY A 27 1.38 -9.87 3.69
N VAL A 28 0.21 -10.29 3.19
CA VAL A 28 -0.45 -11.57 3.57
C VAL A 28 0.33 -12.80 3.11
N ASN A 29 0.76 -12.84 1.85
CA ASN A 29 1.48 -14.00 1.29
C ASN A 29 2.99 -13.85 1.41
N THR A 30 3.47 -12.63 1.22
CA THR A 30 4.89 -12.27 1.21
C THR A 30 5.01 -10.88 1.83
N ASP A 31 6.01 -10.68 2.68
CA ASP A 31 6.26 -9.38 3.31
C ASP A 31 6.32 -8.26 2.26
N ALA A 32 5.58 -7.17 2.49
CA ALA A 32 5.52 -6.04 1.57
C ALA A 32 6.88 -5.33 1.45
N TYR A 33 7.66 -5.31 2.52
CA TYR A 33 8.92 -4.58 2.65
C TYR A 33 10.14 -5.47 2.37
N GLN A 34 10.18 -6.08 1.19
CA GLN A 34 11.33 -6.87 0.73
C GLN A 34 12.56 -5.98 0.44
N PRO A 35 13.79 -6.52 0.32
CA PRO A 35 15.00 -5.71 0.07
C PRO A 35 14.93 -4.77 -1.14
N CYS A 36 14.13 -5.07 -2.16
CA CYS A 36 13.96 -4.16 -3.29
C CYS A 36 13.20 -2.87 -2.95
N GLU A 37 12.41 -2.85 -1.87
CA GLU A 37 11.62 -1.69 -1.45
C GLU A 37 12.45 -0.52 -0.93
N TRP A 38 13.72 -0.74 -0.62
CA TRP A 38 14.65 0.35 -0.31
C TRP A 38 14.77 1.35 -1.45
N SER A 39 14.83 0.84 -2.69
CA SER A 39 14.97 1.66 -3.90
C SER A 39 13.66 1.84 -4.65
N LEU A 40 12.83 0.79 -4.74
CA LEU A 40 11.65 0.81 -5.60
C LEU A 40 10.45 1.52 -4.98
N LYS A 41 10.35 1.55 -3.64
CA LYS A 41 9.27 2.21 -2.89
C LYS A 41 7.85 1.87 -3.38
N ILE A 42 7.62 0.65 -3.88
CA ILE A 42 6.33 0.26 -4.48
C ILE A 42 5.23 0.28 -3.42
N THR A 43 5.52 -0.24 -2.23
CA THR A 43 4.60 -0.25 -1.09
C THR A 43 4.23 1.16 -0.69
N ARG A 44 5.21 2.09 -0.65
CA ARG A 44 4.92 3.49 -0.36
C ARG A 44 3.99 4.10 -1.40
N SER A 45 4.25 3.89 -2.70
CA SER A 45 3.36 4.40 -3.75
C SER A 45 1.95 3.79 -3.70
N VAL A 46 1.81 2.53 -3.25
CA VAL A 46 0.51 1.92 -2.98
C VAL A 46 -0.17 2.60 -1.78
N LEU A 47 0.55 2.85 -0.69
CA LEU A 47 0.03 3.55 0.49
C LEU A 47 -0.39 4.99 0.16
N GLU A 48 0.35 5.70 -0.71
CA GLU A 48 -0.01 7.04 -1.18
C GLU A 48 -1.37 7.03 -1.91
N VAL A 49 -1.61 6.06 -2.79
CA VAL A 49 -2.92 5.92 -3.47
C VAL A 49 -4.04 5.61 -2.48
N LEU A 50 -3.79 4.73 -1.50
CA LEU A 50 -4.78 4.37 -0.49
C LEU A 50 -5.10 5.56 0.42
N HIS A 51 -4.08 6.33 0.80
CA HIS A 51 -4.24 7.56 1.58
C HIS A 51 -5.04 8.62 0.81
N GLU A 52 -4.72 8.88 -0.46
CA GLU A 52 -5.49 9.80 -1.32
C GLU A 52 -6.97 9.42 -1.45
N CYS A 53 -7.27 8.12 -1.35
CA CYS A 53 -8.62 7.59 -1.47
C CYS A 53 -9.31 7.36 -0.11
N GLU A 54 -8.69 7.77 0.99
CA GLU A 54 -9.15 7.50 2.38
C GLU A 54 -9.50 6.01 2.58
N HIS A 55 -8.73 5.13 1.94
CA HIS A 55 -9.07 3.73 1.81
C HIS A 55 -8.45 2.91 2.95
N PRO A 56 -9.24 2.13 3.70
CA PRO A 56 -8.73 1.35 4.82
C PRO A 56 -7.72 0.30 4.36
N VAL A 57 -6.60 0.21 5.08
CA VAL A 57 -5.53 -0.75 4.81
C VAL A 57 -5.03 -1.38 6.10
N GLY A 58 -4.84 -2.70 6.07
CA GLY A 58 -4.09 -3.45 7.08
C GLY A 58 -2.75 -3.88 6.51
N LEU A 59 -1.68 -3.82 7.31
CA LEU A 59 -0.36 -4.21 6.85
C LEU A 59 0.31 -5.17 7.83
N ILE A 60 0.87 -6.26 7.29
CA ILE A 60 1.58 -7.30 8.03
C ILE A 60 3.02 -7.29 7.55
N THR A 61 3.97 -6.99 8.44
CA THR A 61 5.40 -7.02 8.13
C THR A 61 6.22 -7.31 9.37
N LYS A 62 7.42 -7.86 9.17
CA LYS A 62 8.47 -7.98 10.20
C LYS A 62 9.66 -7.06 9.92
N SER A 63 9.59 -6.26 8.85
CA SER A 63 10.64 -5.35 8.44
C SER A 63 10.52 -4.01 9.17
N SER A 64 11.63 -3.47 9.65
CA SER A 64 11.66 -2.10 10.21
C SER A 64 11.54 -1.02 9.13
N LEU A 65 11.59 -1.38 7.84
CA LEU A 65 11.41 -0.42 6.75
C LEU A 65 10.01 0.23 6.74
N ILE A 66 9.03 -0.38 7.41
CA ILE A 66 7.70 0.21 7.65
C ILE A 66 7.79 1.58 8.34
N GLU A 67 8.81 1.82 9.16
CA GLU A 67 8.97 3.09 9.89
C GLU A 67 9.08 4.30 8.95
N ARG A 68 9.57 4.09 7.72
CA ARG A 68 9.66 5.12 6.69
C ARG A 68 8.30 5.68 6.29
N ASP A 69 7.26 4.86 6.36
CA ASP A 69 5.94 5.14 5.80
C ASP A 69 4.89 5.37 6.92
N ILE A 70 5.34 5.61 8.16
CA ILE A 70 4.48 5.93 9.33
C ILE A 70 3.67 7.21 9.11
N ASP A 71 4.21 8.17 8.37
CA ASP A 71 3.52 9.40 8.00
C ASP A 71 2.19 9.10 7.29
N LEU A 72 2.21 8.22 6.30
CA LEU A 72 1.01 7.80 5.56
C LEU A 72 0.10 6.91 6.41
N LEU A 73 0.68 5.98 7.18
CA LEU A 73 -0.09 5.02 7.98
C LEU A 73 -0.85 5.69 9.14
N SER A 74 -0.27 6.73 9.74
CA SER A 74 -0.90 7.46 10.84
C SER A 74 -2.14 8.21 10.37
N ASP A 75 -2.08 8.79 9.16
CA ASP A 75 -3.19 9.54 8.61
C ASP A 75 -4.34 8.64 8.13
N ILE A 76 -4.04 7.44 7.61
CA ILE A 76 -5.09 6.46 7.21
C ILE A 76 -5.83 5.87 8.43
N SER A 77 -5.21 5.87 9.62
CA SER A 77 -5.76 5.23 10.82
C SER A 77 -6.83 6.05 11.57
N THR A 78 -7.17 7.26 11.09
CA THR A 78 -8.11 8.19 11.76
C THR A 78 -9.49 8.12 11.12
#